data_AF-A0A517IAF3-F1
#
_entry.id   AF-A0A517IAF3-F1
#
_cell.length_a   1.000
_cell.length_b   1.000
_cell.length_c   1.000
_cell.angle_alpha   90.00
_cell.angle_beta   90.00
_cell.angle_gamma   90.00
#
_symmetry.space_group_name_H-M   'P 1'
#
loop_
_entity.id
_entity.type
_entity.pdbx_description
1 polymer ?
#
loop_
_entity_poly.entity_id
_entity_poly.type
_entity_poly.pdbx_seq_one_letter_code
_entity_poly.pdbx_strand_id
1 'polypeptide(L)'
;MQAGREIKFRAWDRKQSKMVDMNHLRHHASGFRLLDEDREYEFMQYTGLCDKNGKEIYEGDILFWDGGFKVYTTVRFKDGMFLAGDMPLYDCVDEEVIGNIYENPELLAAKSIMEGTKK
;
A
#
# COMPACT_ATOMS: atom_id res chain seq x y z
N MET A 1 7.01 -8.01 -26.92
CA MET A 1 7.91 -7.95 -25.74
C MET A 1 7.04 -7.49 -24.58
N GLN A 2 6.90 -8.30 -23.54
CA GLN A 2 6.23 -7.85 -22.31
C GLN A 2 7.13 -6.78 -21.70
N ALA A 3 6.64 -5.55 -21.54
CA ALA A 3 7.37 -4.52 -20.84
C ALA A 3 7.58 -4.99 -19.39
N GLY A 4 8.79 -4.84 -18.86
CA GLY A 4 9.08 -5.16 -17.46
C GLY A 4 8.20 -4.33 -16.52
N ARG A 5 7.93 -4.87 -15.33
CA ARG A 5 7.18 -4.17 -14.27
C ARG A 5 7.81 -2.80 -13.99
N GLU A 6 7.00 -1.76 -13.98
CA GLU A 6 7.48 -0.42 -13.64
C GLU A 6 7.89 -0.35 -12.16
N ILE A 7 9.05 0.25 -11.89
CA ILE A 7 9.59 0.39 -10.54
C ILE A 7 9.34 1.81 -10.05
N LYS A 8 8.33 1.96 -9.17
CA LYS A 8 7.99 3.19 -8.47
C LYS A 8 7.93 2.96 -6.98
N PHE A 9 8.10 4.03 -6.23
CA PHE A 9 7.93 4.06 -4.80
C PHE A 9 7.03 5.23 -4.40
N ARG A 10 6.52 5.16 -3.18
CA ARG A 10 6.08 6.31 -2.41
C ARG A 10 6.69 6.16 -1.02
N ALA A 11 6.73 7.22 -0.24
CA ALA A 11 7.21 7.14 1.13
C ALA A 11 6.29 7.86 2.11
N TRP A 12 6.20 7.33 3.31
CA TRP A 12 5.61 8.03 4.44
C TRP A 12 6.70 8.85 5.12
N ASP A 13 6.54 10.17 5.16
CA ASP A 13 7.38 11.06 5.96
C ASP A 13 6.86 11.04 7.41
N ARG A 14 7.55 10.34 8.32
CA ARG A 14 7.09 10.26 9.73
C ARG A 14 7.06 11.63 10.42
N LYS A 15 8.01 12.52 10.07
CA LYS A 15 8.14 13.84 10.70
C LYS A 15 7.00 14.77 10.31
N GLN A 16 6.58 14.70 9.06
CA GLN A 16 5.47 15.52 8.54
C GLN A 16 4.13 14.80 8.59
N SER A 17 4.13 13.49 8.87
CA SER A 17 2.94 12.62 8.78
C SER A 17 2.22 12.79 7.44
N LYS A 18 2.97 12.65 6.34
CA LYS A 18 2.47 12.88 4.99
C LYS A 18 3.04 11.86 4.00
N MET A 19 2.19 11.39 3.08
CA MET A 19 2.60 10.58 1.94
C MET A 19 3.30 11.45 0.88
N VAL A 20 4.47 11.03 0.45
CA VAL A 20 5.27 11.70 -0.59
C VAL A 20 5.50 10.75 -1.77
N ASP A 21 5.29 11.25 -2.98
CA ASP A 21 5.53 10.48 -4.20
C ASP A 21 7.00 10.55 -4.66
N MET A 22 7.35 9.73 -5.66
CA MET A 22 8.70 9.72 -6.25
C MET A 22 9.14 11.05 -6.87
N ASN A 23 8.23 11.86 -7.36
CA ASN A 23 8.61 13.18 -7.89
C ASN A 23 9.04 14.07 -6.73
N HIS A 24 8.29 14.10 -5.64
CA HIS A 24 8.66 14.83 -4.43
C HIS A 24 10.00 14.33 -3.87
N LEU A 25 10.17 13.01 -3.76
CA LEU A 25 11.42 12.39 -3.32
C LEU A 25 12.60 12.81 -4.21
N ARG A 26 12.45 12.81 -5.54
CA ARG A 26 13.48 13.22 -6.50
C ARG A 26 13.90 14.68 -6.36
N HIS A 27 12.96 15.59 -6.13
CA HIS A 27 13.28 17.02 -5.94
C HIS A 27 14.02 17.28 -4.62
N HIS A 28 13.83 16.42 -3.62
CA HIS A 28 14.61 16.45 -2.37
C HIS A 28 15.90 15.62 -2.44
N ALA A 29 16.07 14.76 -3.44
CA ALA A 29 17.20 13.85 -3.63
C ALA A 29 18.43 14.48 -4.32
N SER A 30 18.89 15.64 -3.86
CA SER A 30 20.35 15.81 -3.80
C SER A 30 20.82 14.76 -2.82
N GLY A 31 21.53 13.71 -3.29
CA GLY A 31 21.68 12.39 -2.67
C GLY A 31 22.17 12.29 -1.20
N PHE A 32 22.36 13.42 -0.53
CA PHE A 32 22.65 13.55 0.90
C PHE A 32 21.41 13.64 1.80
N ARG A 33 20.22 14.04 1.30
CA ARG A 33 19.03 14.30 2.17
C ARG A 33 18.13 13.10 2.47
N LEU A 34 18.25 12.00 1.72
CA LEU A 34 17.54 10.75 2.04
C LEU A 34 18.20 9.98 3.19
N LEU A 35 19.44 10.33 3.52
CA LEU A 35 20.21 9.83 4.66
C LEU A 35 20.27 10.88 5.80
N ASP A 36 19.42 11.92 5.72
CA ASP A 36 19.27 12.86 6.81
C ASP A 36 18.77 12.10 8.04
N GLU A 37 19.61 11.95 9.06
CA GLU A 37 19.31 11.18 10.28
C GLU A 37 18.01 11.66 10.96
N ASP A 38 17.64 12.92 10.71
CA ASP A 38 16.42 13.55 11.23
C ASP A 38 15.15 13.30 10.39
N ARG A 39 15.26 12.60 9.24
CA ARG A 39 14.12 12.23 8.39
C ARG A 39 13.98 10.73 8.28
N GLU A 40 12.97 10.21 8.94
CA GLU A 40 12.59 8.80 8.83
C GLU A 40 11.51 8.63 7.77
N TYR A 41 11.92 8.10 6.61
CA TYR A 41 11.04 7.72 5.51
C TYR A 41 10.77 6.21 5.55
N GLU A 42 9.49 5.84 5.47
CA GLU A 42 9.09 4.46 5.21
C GLU A 42 8.70 4.32 3.75
N PHE A 43 9.48 3.56 2.98
CA PHE A 43 9.23 3.36 1.56
C PHE A 43 8.23 2.22 1.31
N MET A 44 7.35 2.44 0.34
CA MET A 44 6.38 1.46 -0.15
C MET A 44 6.54 1.31 -1.66
N GLN A 45 6.64 0.08 -2.13
CA GLN A 45 6.82 -0.20 -3.54
C GLN A 45 5.48 -0.29 -4.27
N TYR A 46 5.43 0.25 -5.50
CA TYR A 46 4.33 -0.03 -6.43
C TYR A 46 4.33 -1.51 -6.81
N THR A 47 3.17 -2.15 -6.84
CA THR A 47 3.04 -3.59 -7.10
C THR A 47 3.09 -3.95 -8.58
N GLY A 48 2.88 -2.99 -9.48
CA GLY A 48 2.66 -3.25 -10.91
C GLY A 48 1.20 -3.49 -11.28
N LEU A 49 0.29 -3.46 -10.31
CA LEU A 49 -1.15 -3.71 -10.49
C LEU A 49 -1.98 -2.47 -10.13
N CYS A 50 -3.18 -2.40 -10.69
CA CYS A 50 -4.17 -1.38 -10.35
C CYS A 50 -5.44 -2.05 -9.83
N ASP A 51 -6.17 -1.34 -8.97
CA ASP A 51 -7.47 -1.77 -8.48
C ASP A 51 -8.56 -1.62 -9.56
N LYS A 52 -9.81 -1.99 -9.24
CA LYS A 52 -10.94 -1.92 -10.19
C LYS A 52 -11.21 -0.51 -10.75
N ASN A 53 -10.78 0.53 -10.06
CA ASN A 53 -10.95 1.93 -10.44
C ASN A 53 -9.73 2.49 -11.19
N GLY A 54 -8.75 1.63 -11.51
CA GLY A 54 -7.51 2.02 -12.19
C GLY A 54 -6.49 2.70 -11.28
N LYS A 55 -6.69 2.69 -9.96
CA LYS A 55 -5.74 3.26 -9.00
C LYS A 55 -4.60 2.28 -8.77
N GLU A 56 -3.37 2.76 -8.89
CA GLU A 56 -2.16 1.97 -8.62
C GLU A 56 -2.14 1.44 -7.18
N ILE A 57 -1.77 0.17 -7.03
CA ILE A 57 -1.67 -0.51 -5.73
C ILE A 57 -0.22 -0.52 -5.26
N TYR A 58 0.02 -0.09 -4.03
CA TYR A 58 1.33 -0.05 -3.37
C TYR A 58 1.34 -0.94 -2.12
N GLU A 59 2.54 -1.29 -1.63
CA GLU A 59 2.68 -1.84 -0.29
C GLU A 59 2.03 -0.92 0.76
N GLY A 60 1.44 -1.55 1.78
CA GLY A 60 0.72 -0.85 2.85
C GLY A 60 -0.66 -0.32 2.45
N ASP A 61 -1.10 -0.46 1.19
CA ASP A 61 -2.48 -0.14 0.82
C ASP A 61 -3.48 -1.09 1.49
N ILE A 62 -4.64 -0.55 1.81
CA ILE A 62 -5.79 -1.27 2.37
C ILE A 62 -6.79 -1.47 1.25
N LEU A 63 -7.03 -2.73 0.93
CA LEU A 63 -7.98 -3.18 -0.07
C LEU A 63 -9.32 -3.53 0.56
N PHE A 64 -10.39 -3.13 -0.11
CA PHE A 64 -11.76 -3.41 0.27
C PHE A 64 -12.49 -4.15 -0.84
N TRP A 65 -13.29 -5.14 -0.46
CA TRP A 65 -14.20 -5.84 -1.35
C TRP A 65 -15.53 -6.12 -0.65
N ASP A 66 -16.62 -6.04 -1.41
CA ASP A 66 -17.99 -6.29 -0.96
C ASP A 66 -18.72 -7.18 -1.98
N GLY A 67 -18.67 -8.50 -1.75
CA GLY A 67 -19.39 -9.50 -2.55
C GLY A 67 -20.45 -10.26 -1.75
N GLY A 68 -21.11 -9.58 -0.79
CA GLY A 68 -22.07 -10.18 0.15
C GLY A 68 -21.50 -10.40 1.55
N PHE A 69 -20.20 -10.22 1.71
CA PHE A 69 -19.52 -9.99 2.99
C PHE A 69 -18.39 -9.00 2.75
N LYS A 70 -18.15 -8.14 3.74
CA LYS A 70 -17.14 -7.09 3.65
C LYS A 70 -15.78 -7.64 4.07
N VAL A 71 -14.79 -7.47 3.20
CA VAL A 71 -13.40 -7.91 3.44
C VAL A 71 -12.48 -6.70 3.40
N TYR A 72 -11.57 -6.64 4.37
CA TYR A 72 -10.52 -5.64 4.48
C TYR A 72 -9.18 -6.34 4.62
N THR A 73 -8.25 -6.01 3.73
CA THR A 73 -6.94 -6.63 3.72
C THR A 73 -5.85 -5.62 3.39
N THR A 74 -4.61 -5.96 3.72
CA THR A 74 -3.46 -5.06 3.55
C THR A 74 -2.46 -5.69 2.59
N VAL A 75 -1.90 -4.86 1.71
CA VAL A 75 -0.89 -5.27 0.75
C VAL A 75 0.48 -5.33 1.42
N ARG A 76 1.18 -6.47 1.28
CA ARG A 76 2.54 -6.68 1.79
C ARG A 76 3.40 -7.49 0.83
N PHE A 77 4.71 -7.25 0.83
CA PHE A 77 5.66 -8.10 0.11
C PHE A 77 6.22 -9.18 1.04
N LYS A 78 6.09 -10.45 0.66
CA LYS A 78 6.60 -11.59 1.44
C LYS A 78 6.94 -12.75 0.52
N ASP A 79 8.04 -13.46 0.80
CA ASP A 79 8.45 -14.66 0.07
C ASP A 79 8.52 -14.48 -1.46
N GLY A 80 8.93 -13.28 -1.91
CA GLY A 80 9.09 -12.95 -3.33
C GLY A 80 7.83 -12.51 -4.06
N MET A 81 6.70 -12.33 -3.36
CA MET A 81 5.43 -11.93 -3.97
C MET A 81 4.68 -10.87 -3.17
N PHE A 82 3.81 -10.12 -3.86
CA PHE A 82 2.84 -9.24 -3.20
C PHE A 82 1.61 -10.04 -2.78
N LEU A 83 1.19 -9.86 -1.54
CA LEU A 83 0.04 -10.51 -0.94
C LEU A 83 -0.99 -9.46 -0.51
N ALA A 84 -2.28 -9.77 -0.71
CA ALA A 84 -3.40 -9.11 -0.08
C ALA A 84 -3.82 -9.95 1.14
N GLY A 85 -3.24 -9.66 2.30
CA GLY A 85 -3.38 -10.53 3.48
C GLY A 85 -2.58 -11.82 3.29
N ASP A 86 -3.27 -12.94 3.16
CA ASP A 86 -2.64 -14.26 2.94
C ASP A 86 -2.82 -14.78 1.49
N MET A 87 -3.50 -14.02 0.63
CA MET A 87 -3.73 -14.38 -0.78
C MET A 87 -2.74 -13.65 -1.70
N PRO A 88 -2.29 -14.26 -2.81
CA PRO A 88 -1.52 -13.56 -3.83
C PRO A 88 -2.30 -12.38 -4.41
N LEU A 89 -1.65 -11.21 -4.51
CA LEU A 89 -2.32 -9.99 -4.96
C LEU A 89 -2.84 -10.09 -6.40
N TYR A 90 -2.21 -10.88 -7.28
CA TYR A 90 -2.68 -11.02 -8.66
C TYR A 90 -4.01 -11.78 -8.79
N ASP A 91 -4.45 -12.48 -7.72
CA ASP A 91 -5.77 -13.11 -7.67
C ASP A 91 -6.87 -12.13 -7.20
N CYS A 92 -6.50 -10.92 -6.77
CA CYS A 92 -7.41 -9.83 -6.40
C CYS A 92 -7.77 -9.00 -7.64
N VAL A 93 -9.03 -9.06 -8.07
CA VAL A 93 -9.53 -8.46 -9.32
C VAL A 93 -10.56 -7.35 -9.10
N ASP A 94 -11.34 -7.43 -8.03
CA ASP A 94 -12.51 -6.55 -7.79
C ASP A 94 -12.38 -5.70 -6.51
N GLU A 95 -11.20 -5.73 -5.91
CA GLU A 95 -10.83 -4.93 -4.75
C GLU A 95 -10.65 -3.45 -5.11
N GLU A 96 -10.83 -2.60 -4.12
CA GLU A 96 -10.64 -1.15 -4.20
C GLU A 96 -9.66 -0.67 -3.13
N VAL A 97 -8.73 0.20 -3.49
CA VAL A 97 -7.82 0.85 -2.53
C VAL A 97 -8.55 1.98 -1.81
N ILE A 98 -8.97 1.72 -0.57
CA ILE A 98 -9.73 2.67 0.26
C ILE A 98 -8.85 3.51 1.21
N GLY A 99 -7.56 3.21 1.31
CA GLY A 99 -6.63 3.91 2.18
C GLY A 99 -5.30 3.18 2.29
N ASN A 100 -4.47 3.59 3.23
CA ASN A 100 -3.22 2.88 3.56
C ASN A 100 -2.99 2.88 5.07
N ILE A 101 -2.08 2.02 5.54
CA ILE A 101 -1.80 1.82 6.98
C ILE A 101 -1.26 3.07 7.70
N TYR A 102 -0.79 4.08 6.96
CA TYR A 102 -0.21 5.29 7.52
C TYR A 102 -1.23 6.42 7.63
N GLU A 103 -1.94 6.71 6.54
CA GLU A 103 -2.93 7.78 6.48
C GLU A 103 -4.29 7.38 7.06
N ASN A 104 -4.59 6.06 7.10
CA ASN A 104 -5.87 5.53 7.53
C ASN A 104 -5.74 4.36 8.54
N PRO A 105 -5.02 4.53 9.66
CA PRO A 105 -4.85 3.47 10.65
C PRO A 105 -6.17 3.00 11.26
N GLU A 106 -7.21 3.85 11.29
CA GLU A 106 -8.55 3.52 11.77
C GLU A 106 -9.24 2.40 10.97
N LEU A 107 -8.88 2.24 9.69
CA LEU A 107 -9.45 1.19 8.85
C LEU A 107 -8.97 -0.22 9.25
N LEU A 108 -7.84 -0.33 9.95
CA LEU A 108 -7.34 -1.60 10.49
C LEU A 108 -8.17 -2.08 11.69
N ALA A 109 -8.72 -1.15 12.49
CA ALA A 109 -9.58 -1.50 13.61
C ALA A 109 -10.93 -2.06 13.15
N ALA A 110 -11.43 -1.62 11.98
CA ALA A 110 -12.66 -2.15 11.38
C ALA A 110 -12.54 -3.63 10.99
N LYS A 111 -11.34 -4.10 10.62
CA LYS A 111 -11.07 -5.52 10.32
C LYS A 111 -11.38 -6.43 11.52
N SER A 112 -10.99 -6.01 12.72
CA SER A 112 -11.19 -6.78 13.96
C SER A 112 -12.68 -6.95 14.34
N ILE A 113 -13.56 -6.05 13.88
CA ILE A 113 -15.00 -6.11 14.18
C ILE A 113 -15.70 -7.19 13.34
N MET A 114 -15.21 -7.48 12.13
CA MET A 114 -15.79 -8.48 11.23
C MET A 114 -15.29 -9.90 11.49
N GLU A 115 -14.13 -10.09 12.12
CA GLU A 115 -13.70 -11.40 12.62
C GLU A 115 -14.52 -11.85 13.85
N GLY A 116 -15.16 -10.91 14.56
CA GLY A 116 -15.92 -11.16 15.79
C GLY A 116 -17.38 -11.61 15.63
N THR A 117 -17.91 -11.73 14.40
CA THR A 117 -19.33 -12.14 14.15
C THR A 117 -19.50 -13.61 13.76
N LYS A 118 -18.45 -14.42 13.83
CA LYS A 118 -18.60 -15.89 13.84
C LYS A 118 -18.93 -16.40 15.24
N LYS A 119 -20.21 -16.35 15.62
CA LYS A 119 -20.78 -17.22 16.66
C LYS A 119 -22.11 -17.78 16.18
#